data_AF-A0A520A627-F1
#
_entry.id   AF-A0A520A627-F1
#
_cell.length_a   1.000
_cell.length_b   1.000
_cell.length_c   1.000
_cell.angle_alpha   90.00
_cell.angle_beta   90.00
_cell.angle_gamma   90.00
#
_symmetry.space_group_name_H-M   'P 1'
#
loop_
_entity.id
_entity.type
_entity.pdbx_description
1 polymer ?
#
loop_
_entity_poly.entity_id
_entity_poly.type
_entity_poly.pdbx_seq_one_letter_code
_entity_poly.pdbx_strand_id
1 'polypeptide(L)'
;MITSTLNKAIKHSAFVFLFIALQFSPFLIQYTFAQSADKSNPSPLKFPTPKGIANQLFYLQRDPNHNTLIYELNVDKSGNIDEDQPVLAYWIRYDENQAKKDLSYVQRKFAYGVDSKKIGSDQFELRFVSHKKLPLYLSRSAEDKKFHVYVTINNKKLLLDRIFVRIEGGSFWIPNVKYVELRGINQANDTLVTERITV
;
A
#
# COMPACT_ATOMS: atom_id res chain seq x y z
N MET A 1 -85.34 -38.91 -40.30
CA MET A 1 -84.92 -40.23 -39.83
C MET A 1 -83.42 -40.34 -40.07
N ILE A 2 -82.66 -40.67 -39.02
CA ILE A 2 -81.35 -41.34 -39.06
C ILE A 2 -80.13 -40.49 -39.47
N THR A 3 -79.38 -40.06 -38.44
CA THR A 3 -77.91 -40.19 -38.19
C THR A 3 -76.92 -39.87 -39.32
N SER A 4 -75.67 -39.44 -39.12
CA SER A 4 -74.72 -39.72 -38.05
C SER A 4 -73.49 -38.79 -38.21
N THR A 5 -72.76 -38.57 -37.10
CA THR A 5 -71.28 -38.62 -36.93
C THR A 5 -70.38 -38.29 -38.14
N LEU A 6 -69.25 -37.58 -38.08
CA LEU A 6 -68.18 -37.55 -37.09
C LEU A 6 -67.07 -36.62 -37.63
N ASN A 7 -66.33 -35.95 -36.73
CA ASN A 7 -64.93 -35.49 -36.84
C ASN A 7 -64.39 -34.89 -38.16
N LYS A 8 -63.78 -33.71 -38.07
CA LYS A 8 -62.31 -33.55 -37.90
C LYS A 8 -61.89 -32.07 -38.03
N ALA A 9 -60.75 -31.78 -37.40
CA ALA A 9 -59.82 -30.68 -37.70
C ALA A 9 -60.05 -29.33 -37.00
N ILE A 10 -59.55 -29.31 -35.75
CA ILE A 10 -58.65 -28.29 -35.18
C ILE A 10 -58.13 -27.28 -36.21
N LYS A 11 -58.46 -25.99 -36.02
CA LYS A 11 -57.51 -24.87 -35.92
C LYS A 11 -58.19 -23.76 -35.14
N HIS A 12 -57.89 -23.62 -33.85
CA HIS A 12 -58.21 -22.40 -33.11
C HIS A 12 -56.89 -21.79 -32.63
N SER A 13 -56.66 -20.61 -33.21
CA SER A 13 -55.74 -19.60 -32.72
C SER A 13 -56.02 -19.22 -31.27
N ALA A 14 -54.97 -18.69 -30.66
CA ALA A 14 -54.90 -18.04 -29.35
C ALA A 14 -54.80 -18.99 -28.16
N PHE A 15 -53.64 -18.98 -27.50
CA PHE A 15 -53.62 -18.50 -26.11
C PHE A 15 -52.24 -17.97 -25.75
N VAL A 16 -52.27 -16.78 -25.18
CA VAL A 16 -51.18 -15.98 -24.64
C VAL A 16 -50.48 -16.76 -23.52
N PHE A 17 -49.16 -16.91 -23.61
CA PHE A 17 -48.32 -17.22 -22.44
C PHE A 17 -47.36 -16.05 -22.21
N LEU A 18 -47.79 -15.19 -21.30
CA LEU A 18 -46.98 -14.16 -20.65
C LEU A 18 -45.93 -14.88 -19.77
N PHE A 19 -44.73 -15.10 -20.30
CA PHE A 19 -43.58 -15.50 -19.49
C PHE A 19 -43.00 -14.24 -18.81
N ILE A 20 -43.40 -14.01 -17.56
CA ILE A 20 -42.67 -13.12 -16.65
C ILE A 20 -41.37 -13.85 -16.29
N ALA A 21 -40.30 -13.55 -17.02
CA ALA A 21 -38.96 -13.93 -16.62
C ALA A 21 -38.54 -13.05 -15.43
N LEU A 22 -38.77 -13.56 -14.22
CA LEU A 22 -38.09 -13.10 -13.01
C LEU A 22 -36.59 -13.31 -13.20
N GLN A 23 -35.89 -12.26 -13.63
CA GLN A 23 -34.43 -12.18 -13.66
C GLN A 23 -33.93 -12.10 -12.21
N PHE A 24 -33.94 -13.23 -11.50
CA PHE A 24 -33.09 -13.41 -10.33
C PHE A 24 -31.64 -13.40 -10.81
N SER A 25 -31.05 -12.21 -10.86
CA SER A 25 -29.62 -12.07 -11.00
C SER A 25 -29.01 -12.61 -9.70
N PRO A 26 -28.21 -13.68 -9.72
CA PRO A 26 -27.45 -14.03 -8.55
C PRO A 26 -26.48 -12.87 -8.32
N PHE A 27 -26.72 -12.12 -7.25
CA PHE A 27 -25.78 -11.17 -6.70
C PHE A 27 -24.54 -11.99 -6.37
N LEU A 28 -23.57 -11.98 -7.28
CA LEU A 28 -22.28 -12.65 -7.10
C LEU A 28 -21.64 -12.00 -5.89
N ILE A 29 -21.73 -12.69 -4.74
CA ILE A 29 -20.93 -12.37 -3.57
C ILE A 29 -19.48 -12.52 -4.03
N GLN A 30 -18.85 -11.38 -4.32
CA GLN A 30 -17.42 -11.33 -4.56
C GLN A 30 -16.76 -11.63 -3.22
N TYR A 31 -16.40 -12.90 -3.01
CA TYR A 31 -15.47 -13.29 -1.97
C TYR A 31 -14.14 -12.63 -2.31
N THR A 32 -13.88 -11.48 -1.69
CA THR A 32 -12.54 -10.91 -1.65
C THR A 32 -11.71 -11.85 -0.79
N PHE A 33 -10.91 -12.70 -1.44
CA PHE A 33 -9.86 -13.42 -0.75
C PHE A 33 -8.91 -12.37 -0.17
N ALA A 34 -8.95 -12.20 1.15
CA ALA A 34 -7.89 -11.51 1.86
C ALA A 34 -6.62 -12.34 1.62
N GLN A 35 -5.79 -11.90 0.69
CA GLN A 35 -4.50 -12.51 0.42
C GLN A 35 -3.70 -12.46 1.72
N SER A 36 -3.53 -13.60 2.37
CA SER A 36 -2.65 -13.69 3.52
C SER A 36 -1.26 -13.30 3.02
N ALA A 37 -0.65 -12.30 3.66
CA ALA A 37 0.74 -11.98 3.38
C ALA A 37 1.56 -13.27 3.51
N ASP A 38 2.17 -13.71 2.42
CA ASP A 38 2.99 -14.92 2.39
C ASP A 38 4.06 -14.79 3.47
N LYS A 39 3.98 -15.58 4.54
CA LYS A 39 4.91 -15.56 5.68
C LYS A 39 6.10 -16.48 5.49
N SER A 40 6.24 -17.11 4.32
CA SER A 40 7.44 -17.89 4.01
C SER A 40 8.66 -16.94 4.01
N ASN A 41 9.77 -17.38 4.60
CA ASN A 41 11.01 -16.60 4.75
C ASN A 41 10.90 -15.29 5.60
N PRO A 42 10.61 -15.38 6.91
CA PRO A 42 10.77 -14.24 7.81
C PRO A 42 12.26 -13.86 7.97
N SER A 43 12.54 -12.60 8.33
CA SER A 43 13.88 -12.25 8.80
C SER A 43 14.16 -12.95 10.14
N PRO A 44 15.41 -13.41 10.38
CA PRO A 44 15.80 -13.95 11.68
C PRO A 44 15.94 -12.86 12.76
N LEU A 45 15.96 -11.59 12.36
CA LEU A 45 16.20 -10.46 13.26
C LEU A 45 14.90 -9.95 13.89
N LYS A 46 15.01 -9.52 15.16
CA LYS A 46 13.93 -8.83 15.87
C LYS A 46 14.21 -7.34 15.87
N PHE A 47 13.47 -6.60 15.06
CA PHE A 47 13.70 -5.17 14.89
C PHE A 47 13.04 -4.33 15.99
N PRO A 48 13.73 -3.31 16.52
CA PRO A 48 13.12 -2.34 17.43
C PRO A 48 12.11 -1.45 16.70
N THR A 49 11.13 -0.90 17.41
CA THR A 49 10.28 0.16 16.86
C THR A 49 10.85 1.51 17.28
N PRO A 50 11.10 2.46 16.35
CA PRO A 50 11.53 3.81 16.70
C PRO A 50 10.45 4.51 17.55
N LYS A 51 10.89 5.32 18.52
CA LYS A 51 10.00 6.04 19.46
C LYS A 51 10.51 7.47 19.66
N GLY A 52 9.60 8.39 19.97
CA GLY A 52 9.94 9.76 20.36
C GLY A 52 10.45 10.65 19.22
N ILE A 53 10.18 10.28 17.97
CA ILE A 53 10.57 11.07 16.81
C ILE A 53 9.41 11.98 16.42
N ALA A 54 9.61 13.29 16.59
CA ALA A 54 8.65 14.28 16.13
C ALA A 54 8.53 14.20 14.60
N ASN A 55 7.32 14.42 14.07
CA ASN A 55 7.07 14.49 12.63
C ASN A 55 7.52 13.24 11.82
N GLN A 56 7.67 12.09 12.46
CA GLN A 56 7.93 10.84 11.75
C GLN A 56 6.75 10.52 10.83
N LEU A 57 7.04 10.35 9.54
CA LEU A 57 6.07 9.92 8.54
C LEU A 57 5.98 8.40 8.50
N PHE A 58 7.13 7.74 8.37
CA PHE A 58 7.27 6.29 8.40
C PHE A 58 8.74 5.92 8.62
N TYR A 59 9.03 4.64 8.77
CA TYR A 59 10.40 4.15 8.87
C TYR A 59 10.65 2.91 8.00
N LEU A 60 11.91 2.70 7.62
CA LEU A 60 12.36 1.57 6.83
C LEU A 60 13.37 0.75 7.61
N GLN A 61 13.14 -0.55 7.67
CA GLN A 61 14.05 -1.54 8.23
C GLN A 61 14.44 -2.57 7.17
N ARG A 62 15.58 -3.21 7.35
CA ARG A 62 16.12 -4.14 6.36
C ARG A 62 17.10 -5.13 6.99
N ASP A 63 17.31 -6.26 6.35
CA ASP A 63 18.45 -7.13 6.69
C ASP A 63 19.79 -6.55 6.19
N PRO A 64 20.92 -6.76 6.88
CA PRO A 64 21.15 -7.74 7.94
C PRO A 64 21.32 -7.13 9.34
N ASN A 65 20.91 -5.88 9.57
CA ASN A 65 21.11 -5.24 10.88
C ASN A 65 19.87 -4.47 11.32
N HIS A 66 19.84 -4.10 12.59
CA HIS A 66 18.70 -3.46 13.23
C HIS A 66 18.61 -1.95 12.95
N ASN A 67 19.55 -1.38 12.18
CA ASN A 67 19.58 0.06 11.93
C ASN A 67 18.36 0.45 11.09
N THR A 68 17.74 1.55 11.49
CA THR A 68 16.44 1.96 10.98
C THR A 68 16.57 3.29 10.27
N LEU A 69 16.04 3.37 9.05
CA LEU A 69 15.87 4.63 8.35
C LEU A 69 14.59 5.28 8.81
N ILE A 70 14.68 6.54 9.18
CA ILE A 70 13.55 7.38 9.54
C ILE A 70 13.29 8.33 8.40
N TYR A 71 12.03 8.45 8.01
CA TYR A 71 11.55 9.46 7.09
C TYR A 71 10.69 10.44 7.89
N GLU A 72 11.22 11.64 8.07
CA GLU A 72 10.64 12.70 8.89
C GLU A 72 10.16 13.82 7.96
N LEU A 73 9.03 14.45 8.28
CA LEU A 73 8.57 15.63 7.57
C LEU A 73 9.58 16.77 7.79
N ASN A 74 10.01 17.40 6.70
CA ASN A 74 10.88 18.57 6.78
C ASN A 74 10.03 19.84 6.94
N VAL A 75 10.11 20.45 8.11
CA VAL A 75 9.42 21.72 8.39
C VAL A 75 10.40 22.76 8.91
N ASP A 76 10.15 24.02 8.57
CA ASP A 76 10.85 25.15 9.14
C ASP A 76 10.45 25.39 10.61
N LYS A 77 11.09 26.38 11.24
CA LYS A 77 10.81 26.76 12.63
C LYS A 77 9.37 27.27 12.86
N SER A 78 8.69 27.67 11.80
CA SER A 78 7.31 28.13 11.81
C SER A 78 6.32 27.01 11.53
N GLY A 79 6.79 25.79 11.24
CA GLY A 79 5.97 24.62 10.93
C GLY A 79 5.54 24.52 9.47
N ASN A 80 6.07 25.37 8.58
CA ASN A 80 5.81 25.28 7.16
C ASN A 80 6.69 24.19 6.54
N ILE A 81 6.13 23.45 5.59
CA ILE A 81 6.87 22.40 4.90
C ILE A 81 7.92 23.01 3.96
N ASP A 82 9.11 22.40 3.93
CA ASP A 82 10.09 22.67 2.88
C ASP A 82 9.61 22.00 1.59
N GLU A 83 9.14 22.78 0.62
CA GLU A 83 8.55 22.23 -0.60
C GLU A 83 9.58 21.59 -1.54
N ASP A 84 10.85 22.03 -1.48
CA ASP A 84 11.93 21.49 -2.29
C ASP A 84 12.39 20.14 -1.73
N GLN A 85 12.41 20.02 -0.40
CA GLN A 85 12.77 18.79 0.30
C GLN A 85 11.77 18.47 1.43
N PRO A 86 10.55 17.99 1.13
CA PRO A 86 9.50 17.80 2.14
C PRO A 86 9.76 16.64 3.11
N VAL A 87 10.76 15.80 2.83
CA VAL A 87 11.10 14.63 3.64
C VAL A 87 12.60 14.57 3.89
N LEU A 88 12.97 14.47 5.17
CA LEU A 88 14.32 14.17 5.62
C LEU A 88 14.46 12.67 5.87
N ALA A 89 15.58 12.10 5.42
CA ALA A 89 15.90 10.69 5.63
C ALA A 89 17.23 10.55 6.37
N TYR A 90 17.25 9.77 7.45
CA TYR A 90 18.45 9.53 8.26
C TYR A 90 18.38 8.18 8.98
N TRP A 91 19.53 7.68 9.43
CA TRP A 91 19.65 6.46 10.22
C TRP A 91 19.48 6.72 11.70
N ILE A 92 18.81 5.79 12.38
CA ILE A 92 19.03 5.48 13.80
C ILE A 92 19.88 4.22 13.87
N ARG A 93 21.04 4.35 14.51
CA ARG A 93 22.03 3.28 14.67
C ARG A 93 21.92 2.65 16.05
N TYR A 94 21.21 1.53 16.13
CA TYR A 94 20.93 0.88 17.41
C TYR A 94 22.17 0.22 18.03
N ASP A 95 23.15 -0.13 17.19
CA ASP A 95 24.49 -0.59 17.60
C ASP A 95 25.37 0.55 18.16
N GLU A 96 24.99 1.81 17.94
CA GLU A 96 25.74 3.00 18.35
C GLU A 96 24.90 3.89 19.26
N ASN A 97 24.38 3.35 20.37
CA ASN A 97 23.57 4.09 21.35
C ASN A 97 22.38 4.84 20.74
N GLN A 98 21.76 4.30 19.69
CA GLN A 98 20.65 4.93 18.96
C GLN A 98 21.03 6.27 18.30
N ALA A 99 22.29 6.44 17.92
CA ALA A 99 22.76 7.66 17.27
C ALA A 99 21.99 7.97 15.97
N LYS A 100 21.57 9.22 15.82
CA LYS A 100 21.06 9.78 14.56
C LYS A 100 22.24 10.05 13.63
N LYS A 101 22.17 9.55 12.39
CA LYS A 101 23.22 9.73 11.38
C LYS A 101 22.64 9.99 10.01
N ASP A 102 23.07 11.07 9.37
CA ASP A 102 22.58 11.44 8.04
C ASP A 102 22.99 10.42 6.97
N LEU A 103 22.22 10.41 5.89
CA LEU A 103 22.59 9.66 4.68
C LEU A 103 23.82 10.27 4.02
N SER A 104 24.78 9.42 3.65
CA SER A 104 25.87 9.86 2.76
C SER A 104 25.32 10.28 1.40
N TYR A 105 26.09 11.08 0.64
CA TYR A 105 25.68 11.51 -0.70
C TYR A 105 25.30 10.32 -1.60
N VAL A 106 26.09 9.26 -1.58
CA VAL A 106 25.84 8.04 -2.37
C VAL A 106 24.55 7.35 -1.92
N GLN A 107 24.34 7.19 -0.61
CA GLN A 107 23.12 6.57 -0.08
C GLN A 107 21.87 7.37 -0.47
N ARG A 108 21.93 8.69 -0.36
CA ARG A 108 20.84 9.58 -0.75
C ARG A 108 20.57 9.54 -2.25
N LYS A 109 21.60 9.48 -3.10
CA LYS A 109 21.40 9.54 -4.55
C LYS A 109 20.97 8.21 -5.18
N PHE A 110 21.37 7.08 -4.59
CA PHE A 110 21.24 5.76 -5.25
C PHE A 110 20.46 4.70 -4.44
N ALA A 111 20.27 4.87 -3.13
CA ALA A 111 19.66 3.84 -2.29
C ALA A 111 18.41 4.34 -1.57
N TYR A 112 18.59 5.16 -0.54
CA TYR A 112 17.56 5.47 0.46
C TYR A 112 17.00 6.88 0.36
N GLY A 113 17.45 7.66 -0.63
CA GLY A 113 16.83 8.97 -0.89
C GLY A 113 15.42 8.83 -1.44
N VAL A 114 14.67 9.92 -1.27
CA VAL A 114 13.32 10.08 -1.80
C VAL A 114 13.33 11.31 -2.68
N ASP A 115 12.96 11.13 -3.95
CA ASP A 115 12.64 12.23 -4.85
C ASP A 115 11.22 12.70 -4.55
N SER A 116 11.00 14.02 -4.51
CA SER A 116 9.70 14.64 -4.30
C SER A 116 9.26 15.40 -5.54
N LYS A 117 7.94 15.43 -5.77
CA LYS A 117 7.30 16.28 -6.76
C LYS A 117 6.04 16.86 -6.16
N LYS A 118 5.94 18.19 -6.10
CA LYS A 118 4.70 18.87 -5.71
C LYS A 118 3.61 18.58 -6.76
N ILE A 119 2.46 18.14 -6.30
CA ILE A 119 1.29 17.82 -7.15
C ILE A 119 0.04 18.62 -6.77
N GLY A 120 0.09 19.36 -5.65
CA GLY A 120 -0.99 20.22 -5.19
C GLY A 120 -0.57 21.03 -3.96
N SER A 121 -1.52 21.76 -3.38
CA SER A 121 -1.32 22.43 -2.08
C SER A 121 -1.16 21.37 -0.99
N ASP A 122 -0.06 21.42 -0.22
CA ASP A 122 0.26 20.42 0.82
C ASP A 122 0.21 18.96 0.30
N GLN A 123 0.51 18.75 -0.99
CA GLN A 123 0.45 17.44 -1.62
C GLN A 123 1.69 17.19 -2.49
N PHE A 124 2.38 16.08 -2.20
CA PHE A 124 3.60 15.68 -2.88
C PHE A 124 3.54 14.20 -3.26
N GLU A 125 3.96 13.91 -4.49
CA GLU A 125 4.32 12.55 -4.88
C GLU A 125 5.78 12.31 -4.47
N LEU A 126 6.03 11.18 -3.82
CA LEU A 126 7.33 10.75 -3.35
C LEU A 126 7.72 9.45 -4.05
N ARG A 127 8.98 9.33 -4.47
CA ARG A 127 9.52 8.10 -5.05
C ARG A 127 10.89 7.79 -4.47
N PHE A 128 11.11 6.54 -4.08
CA PHE A 128 12.46 6.09 -3.72
C PHE A 128 13.37 6.16 -4.95
N VAL A 129 14.58 6.70 -4.79
CA VAL A 129 15.58 6.75 -5.86
C VAL A 129 15.93 5.36 -6.39
N SER A 130 15.89 4.35 -5.50
CA SER A 130 16.15 2.95 -5.81
C SER A 130 14.96 2.19 -6.38
N HIS A 131 13.73 2.69 -6.23
CA HIS A 131 12.53 2.01 -6.68
C HIS A 131 11.44 2.99 -7.12
N LYS A 132 11.55 3.47 -8.37
CA LYS A 132 10.66 4.48 -8.92
C LYS A 132 9.25 3.97 -9.27
N LYS A 133 8.99 2.66 -9.24
CA LYS A 133 7.71 2.09 -9.68
C LYS A 133 6.59 2.19 -8.62
N LEU A 134 6.95 2.42 -7.36
CA LEU A 134 5.98 2.54 -6.26
C LEU A 134 5.92 3.99 -5.77
N PRO A 135 4.96 4.80 -6.26
CA PRO A 135 4.75 6.14 -5.74
C PRO A 135 4.16 6.07 -4.33
N LEU A 136 4.66 6.96 -3.46
CA LEU A 136 4.03 7.29 -2.19
C LEU A 136 3.46 8.72 -2.29
N TYR A 137 2.49 9.05 -1.46
CA TYR A 137 1.83 10.34 -1.48
C TYR A 137 1.87 10.96 -0.10
N LEU A 138 2.56 12.09 0.02
CA LEU A 138 2.56 12.91 1.23
C LEU A 138 1.41 13.90 1.14
N SER A 139 0.54 13.90 2.14
CA SER A 139 -0.55 14.87 2.22
C SER A 139 -1.00 15.10 3.65
N ARG A 140 -1.57 16.28 3.91
CA ARG A 140 -2.22 16.58 5.19
C ARG A 140 -3.51 15.78 5.35
N SER A 141 -3.65 15.04 6.46
CA SER A 141 -4.89 14.34 6.79
C SER A 141 -5.98 15.32 7.19
N ALA A 142 -7.22 15.01 6.78
CA ALA A 142 -8.39 15.77 7.18
C ALA A 142 -8.76 15.57 8.66
N GLU A 143 -8.37 14.42 9.24
CA GLU A 143 -8.76 13.99 10.58
C GLU A 143 -7.92 14.66 11.67
N ASP A 144 -6.59 14.55 11.59
CA ASP A 144 -5.67 15.03 12.63
C ASP A 144 -4.88 16.29 12.21
N LYS A 145 -5.09 16.78 10.99
CA LYS A 145 -4.40 17.93 10.38
C LYS A 145 -2.88 17.80 10.27
N LYS A 146 -2.33 16.60 10.45
CA LYS A 146 -0.91 16.28 10.29
C LYS A 146 -0.62 15.74 8.90
N PHE A 147 0.63 15.84 8.48
CA PHE A 147 1.08 15.20 7.26
C PHE A 147 1.31 13.71 7.48
N HIS A 148 0.86 12.93 6.52
CA HIS A 148 1.06 11.48 6.49
C HIS A 148 1.46 11.03 5.09
N VAL A 149 2.07 9.86 5.02
CA VAL A 149 2.44 9.22 3.75
C VAL A 149 1.48 8.06 3.47
N TYR A 150 0.93 8.06 2.27
CA TYR A 150 0.02 7.03 1.79
C TYR A 150 0.65 6.25 0.64
N VAL A 151 0.32 4.96 0.56
CA VAL A 151 0.68 4.10 -0.57
C VAL A 151 -0.54 3.31 -1.03
N THR A 152 -0.66 3.09 -2.33
CA THR A 152 -1.69 2.21 -2.89
C THR A 152 -1.04 0.92 -3.37
N ILE A 153 -1.44 -0.20 -2.78
CA ILE A 153 -0.96 -1.54 -3.12
C ILE A 153 -2.15 -2.50 -3.15
N ASN A 154 -2.22 -3.36 -4.17
CA ASN A 154 -3.33 -4.32 -4.33
C ASN A 154 -4.71 -3.65 -4.21
N ASN A 155 -4.85 -2.46 -4.81
CA ASN A 155 -6.04 -1.61 -4.77
C ASN A 155 -6.47 -1.13 -3.36
N LYS A 156 -5.59 -1.25 -2.35
CA LYS A 156 -5.79 -0.75 -0.99
C LYS A 156 -4.93 0.48 -0.75
N LYS A 157 -5.55 1.57 -0.28
CA LYS A 157 -4.84 2.77 0.17
C LYS A 157 -4.46 2.59 1.64
N LEU A 158 -3.16 2.58 1.92
CA LEU A 158 -2.62 2.42 3.28
C LEU A 158 -1.99 3.73 3.74
N LEU A 159 -2.29 4.13 4.98
CA LEU A 159 -1.47 5.06 5.74
C LEU A 159 -0.20 4.31 6.17
N LEU A 160 0.93 4.66 5.57
CA LEU A 160 2.17 3.90 5.73
C LEU A 160 2.78 4.11 7.11
N ASP A 161 3.10 3.01 7.82
CA ASP A 161 3.80 3.04 9.11
C ASP A 161 5.24 2.53 8.96
N ARG A 162 5.40 1.38 8.30
CA ARG A 162 6.70 0.71 8.18
C ARG A 162 6.89 0.09 6.81
N ILE A 163 8.10 0.25 6.28
CA ILE A 163 8.62 -0.57 5.19
C ILE A 163 9.66 -1.54 5.77
N PHE A 164 9.60 -2.80 5.38
CA PHE A 164 10.63 -3.78 5.67
C PHE A 164 11.16 -4.42 4.40
N VAL A 165 12.48 -4.45 4.22
CA VAL A 165 13.13 -5.05 3.05
C VAL A 165 13.86 -6.32 3.47
N ARG A 166 13.38 -7.47 3.00
CA ARG A 166 14.03 -8.76 3.23
C ARG A 166 15.20 -8.91 2.26
N ILE A 167 16.41 -9.06 2.78
CA ILE A 167 17.63 -9.21 1.97
C ILE A 167 18.37 -10.49 2.38
N GLU A 168 18.71 -11.34 1.40
CA GLU A 168 19.47 -12.57 1.61
C GLU A 168 20.65 -12.69 0.65
N GLY A 169 21.82 -12.30 1.15
CA GLY A 169 23.05 -12.28 0.35
C GLY A 169 23.02 -11.17 -0.71
N GLY A 170 23.74 -11.40 -1.80
CA GLY A 170 24.08 -10.37 -2.78
C GLY A 170 25.36 -9.63 -2.41
N SER A 171 25.69 -8.61 -3.19
CA SER A 171 26.85 -7.75 -2.94
C SER A 171 26.42 -6.49 -2.17
N PHE A 172 27.39 -5.77 -1.63
CA PHE A 172 27.14 -4.51 -0.93
C PHE A 172 26.37 -3.49 -1.80
N TRP A 173 26.62 -3.49 -3.11
CA TRP A 173 25.98 -2.58 -4.06
C TRP A 173 24.71 -3.14 -4.71
N ILE A 174 24.59 -4.47 -4.76
CA ILE A 174 23.46 -5.16 -5.40
C ILE A 174 22.96 -6.22 -4.41
N PRO A 175 22.13 -5.82 -3.42
CA PRO A 175 21.55 -6.76 -2.48
C PRO A 175 20.54 -7.67 -3.18
N ASN A 176 20.46 -8.91 -2.74
CA ASN A 176 19.44 -9.85 -3.21
C ASN A 176 18.16 -9.67 -2.38
N VAL A 177 17.26 -8.81 -2.86
CA VAL A 177 15.98 -8.51 -2.22
C VAL A 177 15.01 -9.66 -2.48
N LYS A 178 14.46 -10.26 -1.43
CA LYS A 178 13.46 -11.34 -1.55
C LYS A 178 12.05 -10.80 -1.65
N TYR A 179 11.74 -9.82 -0.80
CA TYR A 179 10.49 -9.08 -0.83
C TYR A 179 10.62 -7.76 -0.09
N VAL A 180 9.68 -6.88 -0.36
CA VAL A 180 9.39 -5.67 0.42
C VAL A 180 8.05 -5.85 1.09
N GLU A 181 8.01 -5.63 2.40
CA GLU A 181 6.81 -5.65 3.22
C GLU A 181 6.41 -4.22 3.57
N LEU A 182 5.17 -3.84 3.26
CA LEU A 182 4.58 -2.55 3.61
C LEU A 182 3.51 -2.77 4.67
N ARG A 183 3.69 -2.16 5.83
CA ARG A 183 2.74 -2.19 6.93
C ARG A 183 2.13 -0.81 7.12
N GLY A 184 0.81 -0.76 7.29
CA GLY A 184 0.08 0.48 7.45
C GLY A 184 -1.39 0.28 7.81
N ILE A 185 -2.11 1.38 8.02
CA ILE A 185 -3.55 1.36 8.31
C ILE A 185 -4.33 1.48 7.00
N ASN A 186 -5.19 0.50 6.70
CA ASN A 186 -6.06 0.55 5.55
C ASN A 186 -7.14 1.62 5.74
N GLN A 187 -7.13 2.63 4.85
CA GLN A 187 -8.00 3.80 4.95
C GLN A 187 -9.47 3.52 4.61
N ALA A 188 -9.80 2.30 4.18
CA ALA A 188 -11.19 1.91 3.92
C ALA A 188 -11.91 1.34 5.16
N ASN A 189 -11.17 0.83 6.16
CA ASN A 189 -11.75 0.10 7.28
C ASN A 189 -10.95 0.20 8.60
N ASP A 190 -9.92 1.06 8.65
CA ASP A 190 -9.06 1.33 9.81
C ASP A 190 -8.35 0.10 10.40
N THR A 191 -8.15 -0.93 9.59
CA THR A 191 -7.42 -2.13 10.02
C THR A 191 -5.92 -2.01 9.73
N LEU A 192 -5.08 -2.52 10.64
CA LEU A 192 -3.65 -2.68 10.39
C LEU A 192 -3.44 -3.81 9.38
N VAL A 193 -2.83 -3.50 8.25
CA VAL A 193 -2.57 -4.44 7.15
C VAL A 193 -1.08 -4.47 6.85
N THR A 194 -0.61 -5.66 6.46
CA THR A 194 0.73 -5.90 5.96
C THR A 194 0.62 -6.50 4.55
N GLU A 195 1.24 -5.87 3.57
CA GLU A 195 1.28 -6.33 2.18
C GLU A 195 2.73 -6.62 1.77
N ARG A 196 2.96 -7.67 0.97
CA ARG A 196 4.30 -8.01 0.46
C ARG A 196 4.34 -7.86 -1.06
N ILE A 197 5.43 -7.28 -1.55
CA ILE A 197 5.79 -7.18 -2.96
C ILE A 197 7.07 -7.98 -3.19
N THR A 198 7.04 -8.94 -4.10
CA THR A 198 8.26 -9.59 -4.60
C THR A 198 8.94 -8.66 -5.60
N VAL A 199 10.25 -8.49 -5.46
CA VAL A 199 11.07 -7.56 -6.26
C VAL A 199 11.89 -8.30 -7.30
#